data_AF-A0A963UR32-F1
#
_entry.id   AF-A0A963UR32-F1
#
_cell.length_a   1.000
_cell.length_b   1.000
_cell.length_c   1.000
_cell.angle_alpha   90.00
_cell.angle_beta   90.00
_cell.angle_gamma   90.00
#
_symmetry.space_group_name_H-M   'P 1'
#
loop_
_entity.id
_entity.type
_entity.pdbx_description
1 polymer ?
#
loop_
_entity_poly.entity_id
_entity_poly.type
_entity_poly.pdbx_seq_one_letter_code
_entity_poly.pdbx_strand_id
1 'polypeptide(L)'
;MPDVRFTHHAEARMRQRGFRNADIGLVLSVATRVADDAFFLSDKDAAREIERRRREIQQLERLRGTKVIVEGESLVTIYHYNGKAASADGRKRRSVS
;
A
#
# COMPACT_ATOMS: atom_id res chain seq x y z
N MET A 1 -3.26 13.27 -2.29
CA MET A 1 -2.64 13.21 -3.64
C MET A 1 -3.16 14.39 -4.43
N PRO A 2 -2.33 15.09 -5.23
CA PRO A 2 -2.84 16.14 -6.10
C PRO A 2 -3.77 15.52 -7.13
N ASP A 3 -4.99 16.05 -7.25
CA ASP A 3 -5.96 15.63 -8.27
C ASP A 3 -5.62 16.35 -9.58
N VAL A 4 -4.89 15.65 -10.47
CA VAL A 4 -4.44 16.21 -11.76
C VAL A 4 -5.29 15.61 -12.88
N ARG A 5 -5.92 16.49 -13.67
CA ARG A 5 -6.66 16.09 -14.87
C ARG A 5 -5.72 15.99 -16.06
N PHE A 6 -5.75 14.86 -16.76
CA PHE A 6 -4.98 14.69 -17.98
C PHE A 6 -5.69 15.31 -19.18
N THR A 7 -4.96 16.08 -19.98
CA THR A 7 -5.42 16.46 -21.32
C THR A 7 -5.16 15.33 -22.30
N HIS A 8 -5.93 15.27 -23.38
CA HIS A 8 -5.77 14.24 -24.42
C HIS A 8 -4.35 14.24 -25.03
N HIS A 9 -3.72 15.43 -25.11
CA HIS A 9 -2.35 15.59 -25.57
C HIS A 9 -1.32 15.04 -24.58
N ALA A 10 -1.54 15.25 -23.27
CA ALA A 10 -0.69 14.70 -22.23
C ALA A 10 -0.76 13.17 -22.20
N GLU A 11 -1.95 12.57 -22.26
CA GLU A 11 -2.10 11.12 -22.27
C GLU A 11 -1.42 10.46 -23.47
N ALA A 12 -1.62 11.01 -24.68
CA ALA A 12 -0.96 10.51 -25.89
C ALA A 12 0.56 10.55 -25.74
N ARG A 13 1.11 11.66 -25.23
CA ARG A 13 2.55 11.85 -25.05
C ARG A 13 3.14 10.98 -23.94
N MET A 14 2.40 10.74 -22.86
CA MET A 14 2.79 9.81 -21.81
C MET A 14 2.92 8.39 -22.37
N ARG A 15 1.92 7.93 -23.11
CA ARG A 15 1.94 6.60 -23.75
C ARG A 15 3.09 6.45 -24.72
N GLN A 16 3.36 7.47 -25.56
CA GLN A 16 4.51 7.49 -26.48
C GLN A 16 5.87 7.38 -25.76
N ARG A 17 5.94 7.81 -24.50
CA ARG A 17 7.15 7.78 -23.66
C ARG A 17 7.15 6.62 -22.66
N GLY A 18 6.20 5.69 -22.78
CA GLY A 18 6.12 4.50 -21.95
C GLY A 18 5.57 4.72 -20.54
N PHE A 19 4.95 5.87 -20.26
CA PHE A 19 4.34 6.14 -18.95
C PHE A 19 2.86 5.72 -18.92
N ARG A 20 2.46 5.16 -17.77
CA ARG A 20 1.07 4.84 -17.42
C ARG A 20 0.50 5.91 -16.49
N ASN A 21 -0.83 6.00 -16.42
CA ASN A 21 -1.49 6.96 -15.51
C ASN A 21 -1.13 6.69 -14.04
N ALA A 22 -0.97 5.42 -13.65
CA ALA A 22 -0.53 5.06 -12.30
C ALA A 22 0.89 5.57 -11.96
N ASP A 23 1.77 5.65 -12.96
CA ASP A 23 3.15 6.13 -12.76
C ASP A 23 3.17 7.60 -12.36
N ILE A 24 2.29 8.42 -12.96
CA ILE A 24 2.16 9.84 -12.63
C ILE A 24 1.64 10.03 -11.20
N GLY A 25 0.63 9.23 -10.81
CA GLY A 25 0.12 9.26 -9.44
C GLY A 25 1.23 8.96 -8.41
N LEU A 26 2.08 7.97 -8.71
CA LEU A 26 3.23 7.64 -7.88
C LEU A 26 4.23 8.80 -7.85
N VAL A 27 4.68 9.30 -9.00
CA VAL A 27 5.63 10.42 -9.10
C VAL A 27 5.13 11.62 -8.31
N LEU A 28 3.89 12.06 -8.51
CA LEU A 28 3.31 13.20 -7.79
C LEU A 28 3.20 12.99 -6.27
N SER A 29 3.15 11.74 -5.81
CA SER A 29 3.07 11.43 -4.37
C SER A 29 4.43 11.46 -3.67
N VAL A 30 5.54 11.39 -4.40
CA VAL A 30 6.88 11.27 -3.80
C VAL A 30 7.95 12.22 -4.34
N ALA A 31 7.72 12.83 -5.49
CA ALA A 31 8.66 13.74 -6.13
C ALA A 31 8.77 15.06 -5.39
N THR A 32 9.94 15.69 -5.50
CA THR A 32 10.15 17.03 -4.97
C THR A 32 9.55 18.06 -5.93
N ARG A 33 8.82 19.05 -5.40
CA ARG A 33 8.38 20.22 -6.18
C ARG A 33 9.58 21.13 -6.40
N VAL A 34 9.94 21.36 -7.66
CA VAL A 34 11.11 22.15 -8.05
C VAL A 34 10.75 23.53 -8.62
N ALA A 35 9.49 23.71 -9.02
CA ALA A 35 8.90 25.00 -9.39
C ALA A 35 7.39 24.98 -9.09
N ASP A 36 6.70 26.10 -9.31
CA ASP A 36 5.27 26.18 -9.07
C ASP A 36 4.46 25.17 -9.89
N ASP A 37 4.89 24.84 -11.09
CA ASP A 37 4.21 23.93 -12.02
C ASP A 37 4.99 22.63 -12.28
N ALA A 38 6.11 22.40 -11.59
CA ALA A 38 7.03 21.31 -11.89
C ALA A 38 7.38 20.46 -10.67
N PHE A 39 7.30 19.15 -10.87
CA PHE A 39 7.75 18.12 -9.93
C PHE A 39 8.85 17.30 -10.58
N PHE A 40 9.88 16.96 -9.80
CA PHE A 40 10.99 16.15 -10.27
C PHE A 40 11.25 15.01 -9.29
N LEU A 41 11.21 13.78 -9.80
CA LEU A 41 11.63 12.60 -9.06
C LEU A 41 13.14 12.47 -9.19
N SER A 42 13.88 13.05 -8.25
CA SER A 42 15.34 12.94 -8.22
C SER A 42 15.80 11.53 -7.85
N ASP A 43 17.06 11.20 -8.13
CA ASP A 43 17.66 9.93 -7.69
C ASP A 43 17.59 9.77 -6.16
N LYS A 44 17.74 10.87 -5.42
CA LYS A 44 17.61 10.90 -3.96
C LYS A 44 16.19 10.55 -3.52
N ASP A 45 15.18 11.09 -4.20
CA ASP A 45 13.77 10.77 -3.92
C ASP A 45 13.49 9.30 -4.24
N ALA A 46 13.90 8.84 -5.41
CA ALA A 46 13.75 7.44 -5.81
C ALA A 46 14.42 6.49 -4.82
N ALA A 47 15.68 6.73 -4.44
CA ALA A 47 16.41 5.90 -3.49
C ALA A 47 15.72 5.85 -2.11
N ARG A 48 15.28 7.00 -1.59
CA ARG A 48 14.53 7.09 -0.32
C ARG A 48 13.27 6.23 -0.37
N GLU A 49 12.51 6.35 -1.46
CA GLU A 49 11.20 5.72 -1.61
C GLU A 49 11.26 4.22 -1.91
N ILE A 50 12.31 3.79 -2.63
CA ILE A 50 12.65 2.38 -2.83
C ILE A 50 13.00 1.76 -1.49
N GLU A 51 13.88 2.39 -0.71
CA GLU A 51 14.31 1.88 0.60
C GLU A 51 13.13 1.79 1.57
N ARG A 52 12.25 2.81 1.60
CA ARG A 52 11.02 2.79 2.40
C ARG A 52 10.14 1.58 2.05
N ARG A 53 9.89 1.35 0.76
CA ARG A 53 9.06 0.23 0.27
C ARG A 53 9.72 -1.13 0.51
N ARG A 54 11.04 -1.23 0.42
CA ARG A 54 11.77 -2.46 0.78
C ARG A 54 11.56 -2.82 2.24
N ARG A 55 11.65 -1.84 3.15
CA ARG A 55 11.37 -2.06 4.59
C ARG A 55 9.93 -2.46 4.84
N GLU A 56 8.98 -1.84 4.14
CA GLU A 56 7.56 -2.20 4.21
C GLU A 56 7.34 -3.64 3.72
N ILE A 57 7.94 -4.04 2.60
CA ILE A 57 7.91 -5.42 2.09
C ILE A 57 8.49 -6.39 3.13
N GLN A 58 9.67 -6.10 3.69
CA GLN A 58 10.28 -6.93 4.74
C GLN A 58 9.39 -7.06 5.97
N GLN A 59 8.74 -5.97 6.38
CA GLN A 59 7.78 -5.99 7.49
C GLN A 59 6.58 -6.86 7.16
N LEU A 60 6.00 -6.74 5.96
CA LEU A 60 4.90 -7.57 5.50
C LEU A 60 5.28 -9.05 5.40
N GLU A 61 6.49 -9.36 4.96
CA GLU A 61 7.03 -10.72 4.93
C GLU A 61 7.15 -11.30 6.34
N ARG A 62 7.72 -10.55 7.28
CA ARG A 62 7.81 -10.96 8.70
C ARG A 62 6.43 -11.15 9.32
N LEU A 63 5.46 -10.30 8.97
CA LEU A 63 4.10 -10.35 9.49
C LEU A 63 3.20 -11.34 8.74
N ARG A 64 3.67 -11.95 7.65
CA ARG A 64 2.88 -12.88 6.85
C ARG A 64 2.35 -14.02 7.71
N GLY A 65 1.06 -14.30 7.61
CA GLY A 65 0.40 -15.32 8.41
C GLY A 65 0.11 -14.91 9.86
N THR A 66 0.27 -13.64 10.23
CA THR A 66 -0.13 -13.15 11.56
C THR A 66 -1.65 -12.95 11.62
N LYS A 67 -2.28 -13.44 12.68
CA LYS A 67 -3.70 -13.18 13.00
C LYS A 67 -3.78 -12.28 14.22
N VAL A 68 -4.57 -11.21 14.10
CA VAL A 68 -4.87 -10.26 15.18
C VAL A 68 -6.34 -10.42 15.56
N ILE A 69 -6.62 -10.59 16.84
CA ILE A 69 -7.99 -10.63 17.38
C ILE A 69 -8.25 -9.30 18.08
N VAL A 70 -9.32 -8.62 17.69
CA VAL A 70 -9.77 -7.35 18.29
C VAL A 70 -11.19 -7.50 18.81
N GLU A 71 -11.51 -6.79 19.89
CA GLU A 71 -12.85 -6.68 20.46
C GLU A 71 -13.14 -5.20 20.75
N GLY A 72 -14.07 -4.62 19.98
CA GLY A 72 -14.28 -3.17 19.98
C GLY A 72 -13.01 -2.43 19.53
N GLU A 73 -12.49 -1.58 20.41
CA GLU A 73 -11.26 -0.80 20.20
C GLU A 73 -10.02 -1.47 20.81
N SER A 74 -10.17 -2.64 21.43
CA SER A 74 -9.10 -3.33 22.16
C SER A 74 -8.49 -4.45 21.34
N LEU A 75 -7.16 -4.55 21.34
CA LEU A 75 -6.43 -5.71 20.83
C LEU A 75 -6.42 -6.81 21.90
N VAL A 76 -7.02 -7.95 21.59
CA VAL A 76 -7.12 -9.10 22.51
C VAL A 76 -5.88 -9.98 22.42
N THR A 77 -5.47 -10.37 21.21
CA THR A 77 -4.27 -11.19 21.01
C THR A 77 -3.72 -11.12 19.58
N ILE A 78 -2.45 -11.51 19.41
CA ILE A 78 -1.72 -11.58 18.14
C ILE A 78 -0.86 -12.85 18.10
N TYR A 79 -0.92 -13.61 17.01
CA TYR A 79 -0.14 -14.84 16.86
C TYR A 79 0.07 -15.22 15.39
N HIS A 80 1.10 -16.04 15.11
CA HIS A 80 1.28 -16.65 13.79
C HIS A 80 0.29 -17.81 13.59
N TYR A 81 -0.53 -17.73 12.56
CA TYR A 81 -1.48 -18.75 12.16
C TYR A 81 -0.82 -19.73 11.17
N ASN A 82 -0.38 -20.87 11.68
CA ASN A 82 0.10 -21.99 10.85
C ASN A 82 -1.10 -22.84 10.46
N GLY A 83 -1.69 -22.58 9.30
CA GLY A 83 -2.81 -23.36 8.79
C GLY A 83 -2.42 -24.82 8.50
N LYS A 84 -2.54 -25.70 9.49
CA LYS A 84 -2.86 -27.12 9.31
C LYS A 84 -4.18 -27.40 10.03
N ALA A 85 -5.22 -27.59 9.23
CA ALA A 85 -6.57 -28.06 9.55
C ALA A 85 -7.08 -27.85 10.99
N ALA A 86 -7.93 -26.84 11.17
CA ALA A 86 -9.01 -26.89 12.15
C ALA A 86 -10.34 -26.73 11.40
N SER A 87 -10.80 -27.84 10.82
CA SER A 87 -12.22 -28.07 10.64
C SER A 87 -12.92 -27.90 12.00
N ALA A 88 -14.05 -27.20 12.01
CA ALA A 88 -15.00 -27.11 13.13
C ALA A 88 -14.56 -26.35 14.39
N ASP A 89 -14.56 -25.01 14.35
CA ASP A 89 -14.76 -24.20 15.58
C ASP A 89 -15.63 -22.95 15.35
N GLY A 90 -16.74 -23.15 14.63
CA GLY A 90 -17.78 -22.13 14.44
C GLY A 90 -19.08 -22.43 15.19
N ARG A 91 -19.13 -23.47 16.03
CA ARG A 91 -20.39 -23.95 16.64
C ARG A 91 -20.35 -23.81 18.17
N LYS A 92 -20.44 -22.57 18.66
CA LYS A 92 -21.07 -22.28 19.98
C LYS A 92 -21.39 -20.79 20.17
N ARG A 93 -22.35 -20.26 19.41
CA ARG A 93 -23.25 -19.25 19.98
C ARG A 93 -24.35 -20.02 20.70
N ARG A 94 -24.15 -20.22 22.01
CA ARG A 94 -25.20 -20.70 22.92
C ARG A 94 -26.33 -19.69 22.87
N SER A 95 -27.49 -20.17 22.46
CA SER A 95 -28.78 -19.62 22.85
C SER A 95 -28.79 -19.39 24.36
N VAL A 96 -29.04 -18.16 24.79
CA VAL A 96 -29.61 -17.89 26.10
C VAL A 96 -30.89 -17.12 25.84
N SER A 97 -31.95 -17.69 26.39
CA SER A 97 -33.36 -17.34 26.34
C SER A 97 -33.67 -15.93 26.83
#